data_AF-A0A7Z9JET8-F1
#
_entry.id   AF-A0A7Z9JET8-F1
#
_cell.length_a   1.000
_cell.length_b   1.000
_cell.length_c   1.000
_cell.angle_alpha   90.00
_cell.angle_beta   90.00
_cell.angle_gamma   90.00
#
_symmetry.space_group_name_H-M   'P 1'
#
loop_
_entity.id
_entity.type
_entity.pdbx_description
1 polymer ?
#
loop_
_entity_poly.entity_id
_entity_poly.type
_entity_poly.pdbx_seq_one_letter_code
_entity_poly.pdbx_strand_id
1 'polypeptide(L)'
;MDVTIEEITIDPKIVGRANGLDVVTVETYADHMKNGAIFPPVEIVSSGDTLWLVDGQHRLKAAEELNLEKIEANVTHGDRRDALLMSFGTNEEHGDRRTNEDKRQKVMAMLEDEEWGKWSNREISRHCKVSNPFVMKLRNHTANVSSIKTERTFIHHKTGQPATMNTANIGNANGDLVQTEIEPIISAEAAYEEKVKLECKEKKIQEIKEKHSKPPLKYLLAEYASLLTKANITSKTMVANHDEYDIRAAFQNDAFLRSGVSKAIAVNNDFIEGVKNGFQSKSD
;
A
#
# COMPACT_ATOMS: atom_id res chain seq x y z
N MET A 1 -24.54 10.04 16.89
CA MET A 1 -24.90 11.43 17.26
C MET A 1 -24.23 12.35 16.27
N ASP A 2 -24.87 13.43 15.84
CA ASP A 2 -24.25 14.35 14.89
C ASP A 2 -23.32 15.33 15.59
N VAL A 3 -22.10 15.44 15.08
CA VAL A 3 -21.05 16.33 15.59
C VAL A 3 -20.65 17.30 14.48
N THR A 4 -20.40 18.55 14.86
CA THR A 4 -19.91 19.57 13.94
C THR A 4 -18.47 19.30 13.54
N ILE A 5 -18.21 19.31 12.23
CA ILE A 5 -16.91 18.90 11.68
C ILE A 5 -15.77 19.80 12.17
N GLU A 6 -16.02 21.11 12.30
CA GLU A 6 -15.01 22.09 12.74
C GLU A 6 -14.53 21.90 14.19
N GLU A 7 -15.32 21.25 15.05
CA GLU A 7 -14.95 20.98 16.45
C GLU A 7 -14.05 19.74 16.58
N ILE A 8 -13.92 18.94 15.52
CA ILE A 8 -13.15 17.70 15.52
C ILE A 8 -11.67 18.01 15.37
N THR A 9 -10.88 17.59 16.36
CA THR A 9 -9.43 17.72 16.38
C THR A 9 -8.78 16.46 15.83
N ILE A 10 -7.95 16.63 14.80
CA ILE A 10 -7.20 15.55 14.16
C ILE A 10 -5.77 15.53 14.72
N ASP A 11 -5.42 14.43 15.40
CA ASP A 11 -4.06 14.19 15.84
C ASP A 11 -3.35 13.17 14.93
N PRO A 12 -2.25 13.55 14.26
CA PRO A 12 -1.52 12.64 13.37
C PRO A 12 -1.02 11.35 14.04
N LYS A 13 -0.78 11.35 15.37
CA LYS A 13 -0.36 10.13 16.08
C LYS A 13 -1.52 9.15 16.28
N ILE A 14 -2.74 9.67 16.41
CA ILE A 14 -3.95 8.87 16.63
C ILE A 14 -4.38 8.24 15.30
N VAL A 15 -4.62 9.07 14.28
CA VAL A 15 -5.18 8.61 12.99
C VAL A 15 -4.14 8.23 11.95
N GLY A 16 -2.86 8.55 12.18
CA GLY A 16 -1.78 8.34 11.21
C GLY A 16 -1.66 6.89 10.73
N ARG A 17 -1.55 6.76 9.40
CA ARG A 17 -1.26 5.51 8.69
C ARG A 17 0.06 5.65 7.94
N ALA A 18 0.79 4.56 7.77
CA ALA A 18 2.05 4.51 7.04
C ALA A 18 1.90 4.98 5.58
N ASN A 19 0.75 4.70 4.96
CA ASN A 19 0.42 5.13 3.60
C ASN A 19 -0.19 6.54 3.52
N GLY A 20 -0.42 7.19 4.66
CA GLY A 20 -1.08 8.50 4.72
C GLY A 20 -2.57 8.46 4.34
N LEU A 21 -3.09 9.64 4.00
CA LEU A 21 -4.45 9.84 3.52
C LEU A 21 -4.48 9.63 2.00
N ASP A 22 -5.31 8.70 1.54
CA ASP A 22 -5.46 8.42 0.10
C ASP A 22 -6.56 9.31 -0.50
N VAL A 23 -6.13 10.24 -1.34
CA VAL A 23 -7.00 11.23 -2.00
C VAL A 23 -8.06 10.54 -2.86
N VAL A 24 -7.70 9.45 -3.57
CA VAL A 24 -8.65 8.74 -4.44
C VAL A 24 -9.79 8.12 -3.63
N THR A 25 -9.46 7.54 -2.47
CA THR A 25 -10.47 7.00 -1.55
C THR A 25 -11.37 8.11 -0.99
N VAL A 26 -10.82 9.28 -0.69
CA VAL A 26 -11.60 10.44 -0.22
C VAL A 26 -12.59 10.91 -1.29
N GLU A 27 -12.13 11.12 -2.53
CA GLU A 27 -13.00 11.52 -3.65
C GLU A 27 -14.12 10.50 -3.89
N THR A 28 -13.77 9.20 -3.88
CA THR A 28 -14.74 8.11 -4.04
C THR A 28 -15.79 8.14 -2.93
N TYR A 29 -15.38 8.39 -1.69
CA TYR A 29 -16.30 8.50 -0.56
C TYR A 29 -17.19 9.73 -0.67
N ALA A 30 -16.65 10.87 -1.11
CA ALA A 30 -17.42 12.09 -1.33
C ALA A 30 -18.50 11.88 -2.41
N ASP A 31 -18.16 11.22 -3.52
CA ASP A 31 -19.14 10.88 -4.56
C ASP A 31 -20.23 9.94 -4.03
N HIS A 32 -19.88 8.93 -3.23
CA HIS A 32 -20.85 8.03 -2.62
C HIS A 32 -21.76 8.74 -1.61
N MET A 33 -21.20 9.60 -0.76
CA MET A 33 -21.97 10.42 0.20
C MET A 33 -22.94 11.34 -0.54
N LYS A 34 -22.49 12.00 -1.62
CA LYS A 34 -23.32 12.86 -2.47
C LYS A 34 -24.47 12.09 -3.14
N ASN A 35 -24.25 10.82 -3.48
CA ASN A 35 -25.26 9.93 -4.03
C ASN A 35 -26.20 9.33 -2.96
N GLY A 36 -26.07 9.74 -1.68
CA GLY A 36 -26.93 9.31 -0.58
C GLY A 36 -26.54 7.98 0.05
N ALA A 37 -25.30 7.50 -0.16
CA ALA A 37 -24.81 6.32 0.54
C ALA A 37 -24.68 6.60 2.04
N ILE A 38 -25.11 5.64 2.86
CA ILE A 38 -25.00 5.71 4.32
C ILE A 38 -23.65 5.12 4.72
N PHE A 39 -22.82 5.95 5.35
CA PHE A 39 -21.54 5.52 5.90
C PHE A 39 -21.67 5.19 7.38
N PRO A 40 -20.87 4.25 7.91
CA PRO A 40 -20.82 4.06 9.35
C PRO A 40 -20.30 5.32 10.03
N PRO A 41 -20.70 5.60 11.28
CA PRO A 41 -20.27 6.77 12.02
C PRO A 41 -18.74 6.82 12.23
N VAL A 42 -18.21 8.02 12.42
CA VAL A 42 -16.81 8.23 12.83
C VAL A 42 -16.65 7.96 14.33
N GLU A 43 -15.49 7.49 14.76
CA GLU A 43 -15.21 7.23 16.18
C GLU A 43 -14.46 8.42 16.78
N ILE A 44 -15.00 8.96 17.87
CA ILE A 44 -14.50 10.15 18.55
C ILE A 44 -14.37 9.89 20.06
N VAL A 45 -13.29 10.40 20.64
CA VAL A 45 -13.11 10.49 22.09
C VAL A 45 -13.21 11.95 22.54
N SER A 46 -14.12 12.24 23.46
CA SER A 46 -14.38 13.57 24.01
C SER A 46 -13.82 13.73 25.41
N SER A 47 -12.94 14.72 25.57
CA SER A 47 -12.42 15.16 26.88
C SER A 47 -13.28 16.27 27.51
N GLY A 48 -14.50 16.50 27.01
CA GLY A 48 -15.35 17.64 27.36
C GLY A 48 -15.07 18.86 26.47
N ASP A 49 -13.82 19.33 26.46
CA ASP A 49 -13.41 20.54 25.73
C ASP A 49 -12.87 20.25 24.32
N THR A 50 -12.52 18.99 24.02
CA THR A 50 -11.88 18.61 22.76
C THR A 50 -12.40 17.26 22.28
N LEU A 51 -12.67 17.18 20.98
CA LEU A 51 -13.13 15.98 20.29
C LEU A 51 -11.99 15.39 19.47
N TRP A 52 -11.38 14.32 19.94
CA TRP A 52 -10.28 13.64 19.27
C TRP A 52 -10.81 12.60 18.29
N LEU A 53 -10.48 12.75 17.00
CA LEU A 53 -10.80 11.75 15.99
C LEU A 53 -9.97 10.49 16.22
N VAL A 54 -10.62 9.33 16.35
CA VAL A 54 -9.98 8.02 16.54
C VAL A 54 -9.97 7.22 15.24
N ASP A 55 -11.08 7.22 14.50
CA ASP A 55 -11.22 6.50 13.23
C ASP A 55 -12.14 7.21 12.26
N GLY A 56 -11.99 6.93 10.96
CA GLY A 56 -12.81 7.51 9.91
C GLY A 56 -12.25 8.79 9.28
N GLN A 57 -10.92 8.98 9.29
CA GLN A 57 -10.26 10.14 8.69
C GLN A 57 -10.67 10.38 7.22
N HIS A 58 -10.75 9.33 6.39
CA HIS A 58 -11.21 9.46 5.01
C HIS A 58 -12.67 9.90 4.90
N ARG A 59 -13.54 9.44 5.81
CA ARG A 59 -14.95 9.85 5.85
C ARG A 59 -15.11 11.30 6.28
N LEU A 60 -14.34 11.72 7.29
CA LEU A 60 -14.32 13.11 7.73
C LEU A 60 -13.86 14.02 6.59
N LYS A 61 -12.78 13.66 5.90
CA LYS A 61 -12.26 14.45 4.78
C LYS A 61 -13.24 14.53 3.60
N ALA A 62 -13.92 13.42 3.29
CA ALA A 62 -14.96 13.41 2.26
C ALA A 62 -16.15 14.32 2.61
N ALA A 63 -16.55 14.33 3.89
CA ALA A 63 -17.60 15.23 4.37
C ALA A 63 -17.18 16.71 4.33
N GLU A 64 -15.90 17.01 4.64
CA GLU A 64 -15.32 18.35 4.46
C GLU A 64 -15.34 18.81 2.99
N GLU A 65 -14.99 17.94 2.04
CA GLU A 65 -15.02 18.27 0.61
C GLU A 65 -16.43 18.59 0.09
N LEU A 66 -17.44 17.97 0.70
CA LEU A 66 -18.85 18.24 0.43
C LEU A 66 -19.40 19.46 1.18
N ASN A 67 -18.59 20.14 2.01
CA ASN A 67 -18.99 21.23 2.89
C ASN A 67 -20.18 20.85 3.79
N LEU A 68 -20.19 19.62 4.30
CA LEU A 68 -21.18 19.22 5.30
C LEU A 68 -20.85 19.88 6.63
N GLU A 69 -21.86 20.42 7.32
CA GLU A 69 -21.66 21.04 8.64
C GLU A 69 -21.47 19.98 9.74
N LYS A 70 -22.12 18.82 9.57
CA LYS A 70 -22.19 17.77 10.58
C LYS A 70 -21.90 16.40 9.99
N ILE A 71 -21.35 15.54 10.83
CA ILE A 71 -21.10 14.13 10.54
C ILE A 71 -21.60 13.25 11.68
N GLU A 72 -22.12 12.07 11.35
CA GLU A 72 -22.54 11.10 12.35
C GLU A 72 -21.31 10.50 13.05
N ALA A 73 -21.29 10.58 14.38
CA ALA A 73 -20.20 10.11 15.21
C ALA A 73 -20.67 9.27 16.41
N ASN A 74 -19.84 8.30 16.76
CA ASN A 74 -19.85 7.60 18.04
C ASN A 74 -18.89 8.32 18.99
N VAL A 75 -19.43 8.93 20.04
CA VAL A 75 -18.65 9.71 21.00
C VAL A 75 -18.48 8.91 22.28
N THR A 76 -17.24 8.71 22.69
CA THR A 76 -16.87 8.08 23.95
C THR A 76 -16.17 9.10 24.85
N HIS A 77 -16.39 9.05 26.15
CA HIS A 77 -15.73 9.96 27.08
C HIS A 77 -14.32 9.45 27.41
N GLY A 78 -13.34 10.33 27.30
CA GLY A 78 -11.93 10.00 27.55
C GLY A 78 -11.01 11.15 27.16
N ASP A 79 -9.74 11.02 27.50
CA ASP A 79 -8.74 12.03 27.14
C ASP A 79 -8.04 11.68 25.81
N ARG A 80 -7.02 12.48 25.46
CA ARG A 80 -6.19 12.22 24.27
C ARG A 80 -5.47 10.86 24.34
N ARG A 81 -5.13 10.38 25.55
CA ARG A 81 -4.41 9.13 25.77
C ARG A 81 -5.35 7.94 25.55
N ASP A 82 -6.60 8.05 25.98
CA ASP A 82 -7.67 7.09 25.68
C ASP A 82 -7.95 7.01 24.18
N ALA A 83 -8.00 8.16 23.50
CA ALA A 83 -8.14 8.24 22.04
C ALA A 83 -7.01 7.51 21.31
N LEU A 84 -5.77 7.71 21.76
CA LEU A 84 -4.61 7.03 21.20
C LEU A 84 -4.68 5.51 21.45
N LEU A 85 -5.03 5.08 22.66
CA LEU A 85 -5.17 3.68 23.02
C LEU A 85 -6.25 2.98 22.20
N MET A 86 -7.39 3.65 21.98
CA MET A 86 -8.49 3.15 21.15
C MET A 86 -8.05 2.99 19.68
N SER A 87 -7.23 3.90 19.16
CA SER A 87 -6.75 3.87 17.77
C SER A 87 -5.87 2.66 17.42
N PHE A 88 -5.24 1.99 18.40
CA PHE A 88 -4.32 0.88 18.13
C PHE A 88 -5.02 -0.34 17.53
N GLY A 89 -6.30 -0.51 17.83
CA GLY A 89 -7.12 -1.63 17.39
C GLY A 89 -8.06 -1.36 16.22
N THR A 90 -8.18 -0.11 15.76
CA THR A 90 -9.11 0.26 14.69
C THR A 90 -8.69 -0.34 13.36
N ASN A 91 -9.60 -0.42 12.39
CA ASN A 91 -9.34 -0.94 11.04
C ASN A 91 -8.88 -2.42 11.00
N GLU A 92 -9.19 -3.22 12.02
CA GLU A 92 -9.06 -4.68 11.96
C GLU A 92 -10.24 -5.34 11.22
N GLU A 93 -11.46 -4.95 11.57
CA GLU A 93 -12.69 -5.66 11.17
C GLU A 93 -13.30 -5.08 9.88
N HIS A 94 -13.26 -3.76 9.70
CA HIS A 94 -13.87 -3.05 8.59
C HIS A 94 -12.96 -1.90 8.10
N GLY A 95 -13.18 -1.43 6.86
CA GLY A 95 -12.42 -0.33 6.26
C GLY A 95 -11.15 -0.77 5.52
N ASP A 96 -10.29 0.21 5.18
CA ASP A 96 -9.01 -0.07 4.53
C ASP A 96 -8.09 -0.83 5.50
N ARG A 97 -7.63 -2.00 5.06
CA ARG A 97 -7.00 -2.99 5.92
C ARG A 97 -5.63 -2.49 6.39
N ARG A 98 -5.36 -2.58 7.70
CA ARG A 98 -4.05 -2.22 8.26
C ARG A 98 -2.91 -2.95 7.55
N THR A 99 -1.93 -2.18 7.07
CA THR A 99 -0.69 -2.73 6.51
C THR A 99 0.16 -3.35 7.61
N ASN A 100 1.14 -4.17 7.23
CA ASN A 100 2.10 -4.70 8.19
C ASN A 100 2.92 -3.57 8.86
N GLU A 101 3.11 -2.45 8.16
CA GLU A 101 3.83 -1.30 8.69
C GLU A 101 2.99 -0.55 9.72
N ASP A 102 1.70 -0.35 9.46
CA ASP A 102 0.77 0.24 10.44
C ASP A 102 0.79 -0.57 11.76
N LYS A 103 0.74 -1.90 11.65
CA LYS A 103 0.80 -2.79 12.81
C LYS A 103 2.11 -2.64 13.59
N ARG A 104 3.25 -2.48 12.89
CA ARG A 104 4.55 -2.24 13.54
C ARG A 104 4.56 -0.90 14.25
N GLN A 105 4.17 0.17 13.57
CA GLN A 105 4.15 1.52 14.13
C GLN A 105 3.31 1.60 15.40
N LYS A 106 2.10 1.02 15.40
CA LYS A 106 1.23 1.01 16.59
C LYS A 106 1.82 0.21 17.75
N VAL A 107 2.39 -0.98 17.49
CA VAL A 107 3.04 -1.78 18.54
C VAL A 107 4.29 -1.09 19.09
N MET A 108 5.11 -0.48 18.23
CA MET A 108 6.29 0.29 18.64
C MET A 108 5.92 1.48 19.51
N ALA A 109 4.87 2.23 19.14
CA ALA A 109 4.36 3.34 19.95
C ALA A 109 3.93 2.89 21.36
N MET A 110 3.32 1.70 21.50
CA MET A 110 3.01 1.15 22.83
C MET A 110 4.25 0.70 23.59
N LEU A 111 5.28 0.16 22.91
CA LEU A 111 6.50 -0.31 23.55
C LEU A 111 7.41 0.84 24.04
N GLU A 112 7.41 1.95 23.31
CA GLU A 112 8.19 3.16 23.62
C GLU A 112 7.54 4.01 24.72
N ASP A 113 6.24 3.84 24.96
CA ASP A 113 5.50 4.55 26.02
C ASP A 113 5.90 4.04 27.43
N GLU A 114 6.05 4.98 28.38
CA GLU A 114 6.54 4.68 29.72
C GLU A 114 5.59 3.82 30.56
N GLU A 115 4.28 3.87 30.30
CA GLU A 115 3.29 3.09 31.03
C GLU A 115 2.95 1.81 30.26
N TRP A 116 2.64 1.94 28.96
CA TRP A 116 2.23 0.80 28.14
C TRP A 116 3.38 -0.14 27.80
N GLY A 117 4.62 0.37 27.75
CA GLY A 117 5.82 -0.44 27.56
C GLY A 117 6.05 -1.46 28.69
N LYS A 118 5.48 -1.20 29.89
CA LYS A 118 5.50 -2.10 31.04
C LYS A 118 4.43 -3.21 30.95
N TRP A 119 3.46 -3.08 30.05
CA TRP A 119 2.41 -4.07 29.89
C TRP A 119 2.95 -5.38 29.31
N SER A 120 2.28 -6.49 29.64
CA SER A 120 2.62 -7.79 29.08
C SER A 120 2.42 -7.84 27.55
N ASN A 121 3.17 -8.70 26.86
CA ASN A 121 3.01 -8.86 25.40
C ASN A 121 1.58 -9.26 25.02
N ARG A 122 0.88 -10.02 25.89
CA ARG A 122 -0.52 -10.40 25.68
C ARG A 122 -1.45 -9.18 25.75
N GLU A 123 -1.22 -8.30 26.70
CA GLU A 123 -1.97 -7.05 26.86
C GLU A 123 -1.83 -6.19 25.60
N ILE A 124 -0.58 -5.91 25.19
CA ILE A 124 -0.28 -5.11 24.00
C ILE A 124 -0.86 -5.76 22.74
N SER A 125 -0.74 -7.09 22.61
CA SER A 125 -1.30 -7.81 21.46
C SER A 125 -2.82 -7.69 21.37
N ARG A 126 -3.51 -7.57 22.50
CA ARG A 126 -4.96 -7.40 22.56
C ARG A 126 -5.36 -6.00 22.10
N HIS A 127 -4.70 -4.96 22.62
CA HIS A 127 -4.98 -3.57 22.23
C HIS A 127 -4.65 -3.32 20.75
N CYS A 128 -3.51 -3.82 20.28
CA CYS A 128 -3.12 -3.69 18.87
C CYS A 128 -3.79 -4.69 17.94
N LYS A 129 -4.58 -5.66 18.43
CA LYS A 129 -5.21 -6.70 17.62
C LYS A 129 -4.19 -7.39 16.67
N VAL A 130 -3.11 -7.91 17.27
CA VAL A 130 -2.00 -8.62 16.61
C VAL A 130 -1.64 -9.90 17.36
N SER A 131 -0.78 -10.75 16.80
CA SER A 131 -0.33 -11.95 17.50
C SER A 131 0.72 -11.64 18.58
N ASN A 132 0.72 -12.39 19.68
CA ASN A 132 1.72 -12.26 20.74
C ASN A 132 3.18 -12.47 20.22
N PRO A 133 3.48 -13.45 19.35
CA PRO A 133 4.82 -13.58 18.75
C PRO A 133 5.28 -12.34 17.99
N PHE A 134 4.38 -11.59 17.36
CA PHE A 134 4.71 -10.36 16.65
C PHE A 134 5.20 -9.26 17.61
N VAL A 135 4.50 -9.06 18.73
CA VAL A 135 4.91 -8.11 19.78
C VAL A 135 6.25 -8.53 20.40
N MET A 136 6.42 -9.83 20.67
CA MET A 136 7.68 -10.36 21.21
C MET A 136 8.87 -10.07 20.29
N LYS A 137 8.71 -10.29 18.97
CA LYS A 137 9.75 -10.00 17.99
C LYS A 137 10.14 -8.51 18.01
N LEU A 138 9.16 -7.60 17.99
CA LEU A 138 9.42 -6.15 18.03
C LEU A 138 10.07 -5.70 19.35
N ARG A 139 9.64 -6.27 20.48
CA ARG A 139 10.22 -5.98 21.80
C ARG A 139 11.68 -6.43 21.88
N ASN A 140 12.02 -7.59 21.30
CA ASN A 140 13.41 -8.08 21.29
C ASN A 140 14.33 -7.21 20.40
N HIS A 141 13.78 -6.58 19.36
CA HIS A 141 14.53 -5.63 18.53
C HIS A 141 14.75 -4.25 19.18
N THR A 142 13.93 -3.89 20.18
CA THR A 142 14.00 -2.59 20.87
C THR A 142 14.70 -2.65 22.22
N ALA A 143 14.73 -3.82 22.88
CA ALA A 143 15.41 -4.00 24.15
C ALA A 143 16.93 -4.08 23.96
N ASN A 144 17.65 -3.03 24.37
CA ASN A 144 19.05 -3.18 24.79
C ASN A 144 19.06 -4.20 25.95
N VAL A 145 19.90 -5.24 25.84
CA VAL A 145 20.00 -6.43 26.71
C VAL A 145 20.19 -6.12 28.21
N SER A 146 20.39 -4.85 28.58
CA SER A 146 20.73 -4.41 29.95
C SER A 146 19.54 -4.08 30.88
N SER A 147 18.27 -4.16 30.46
CA SER A 147 17.15 -3.84 31.37
C SER A 147 15.88 -4.66 31.12
N ILE A 148 15.99 -5.98 31.17
CA ILE A 148 14.81 -6.85 31.31
C ILE A 148 14.20 -6.57 32.68
N LYS A 149 13.27 -5.61 32.75
CA LYS A 149 12.36 -5.48 33.90
C LYS A 149 11.62 -6.80 34.04
N THR A 150 11.87 -7.47 35.15
CA THR A 150 11.39 -8.82 35.46
C THR A 150 9.88 -8.85 35.71
N GLU A 151 9.29 -7.69 36.01
CA GLU A 151 7.88 -7.52 36.34
C GLU A 151 7.13 -6.83 35.20
N ARG A 152 5.99 -7.40 34.82
CA ARG A 152 5.09 -6.87 33.79
C ARG A 152 3.68 -6.71 34.35
N THR A 153 3.01 -5.62 33.99
CA THR A 153 1.62 -5.37 34.40
C THR A 153 0.63 -5.87 33.35
N PHE A 154 -0.56 -6.28 33.79
CA PHE A 154 -1.68 -6.65 32.92
C PHE A 154 -3.02 -6.43 33.66
N ILE A 155 -4.12 -6.34 32.92
CA ILE A 155 -5.45 -6.27 33.51
C ILE A 155 -5.97 -7.68 33.73
N HIS A 156 -6.25 -8.05 34.97
CA HIS A 156 -6.65 -9.41 35.31
C HIS A 156 -8.10 -9.70 34.88
N HIS A 157 -8.26 -10.57 33.88
CA HIS A 157 -9.54 -10.94 33.25
C HIS A 157 -10.73 -11.26 34.19
N LYS A 158 -10.50 -11.78 35.40
CA LYS A 158 -11.58 -12.09 36.35
C LYS A 158 -11.93 -10.96 37.31
N THR A 159 -11.00 -10.04 37.54
CA THR A 159 -11.13 -9.01 38.57
C THR A 159 -11.14 -7.59 38.01
N GLY A 160 -10.73 -7.39 36.75
CA GLY A 160 -10.62 -6.09 36.10
C GLY A 160 -9.53 -5.18 36.68
N GLN A 161 -8.79 -5.64 37.70
CA GLN A 161 -7.76 -4.86 38.40
C GLN A 161 -6.37 -5.10 37.80
N PRO A 162 -5.47 -4.09 37.89
CA PRO A 162 -4.08 -4.26 37.47
C PRO A 162 -3.37 -5.28 38.37
N ALA A 163 -2.70 -6.26 37.74
CA ALA A 163 -1.88 -7.27 38.41
C ALA A 163 -0.47 -7.29 37.82
N THR A 164 0.51 -7.65 38.64
CA THR A 164 1.92 -7.81 38.25
C THR A 164 2.25 -9.30 38.07
N MET A 165 2.96 -9.61 37.00
CA MET A 165 3.48 -10.96 36.72
C MET A 165 5.01 -10.90 36.65
N ASN A 166 5.66 -11.72 37.47
CA ASN A 166 7.09 -11.97 37.34
C ASN A 166 7.33 -12.97 36.20
N THR A 167 8.05 -12.56 35.17
CA THR A 167 8.33 -13.41 34.00
C THR A 167 9.75 -13.97 33.98
N ALA A 168 10.55 -13.83 35.04
CA ALA A 168 11.97 -14.26 35.06
C ALA A 168 12.15 -15.75 34.76
N ASN A 169 11.24 -16.59 35.26
CA ASN A 169 11.41 -18.04 35.29
C ASN A 169 10.47 -18.80 34.35
N ILE A 170 9.67 -18.09 33.54
CA ILE A 170 8.77 -18.72 32.59
C ILE A 170 9.61 -19.30 31.45
N GLY A 171 9.91 -20.59 31.52
CA GLY A 171 10.72 -21.35 30.55
C GLY A 171 12.02 -21.97 31.09
N ASN A 172 12.43 -21.66 32.32
CA ASN A 172 13.80 -21.96 32.81
C ASN A 172 13.99 -23.30 33.56
N ALA A 173 12.99 -24.18 33.63
CA ALA A 173 13.14 -25.39 34.44
C ALA A 173 14.00 -26.51 33.79
N ASN A 174 14.40 -26.41 32.52
CA ASN A 174 15.25 -27.41 31.84
C ASN A 174 16.12 -26.81 30.70
N GLY A 175 16.40 -25.50 30.72
CA GLY A 175 16.92 -24.75 29.55
C GLY A 175 18.37 -25.09 29.16
N ASP A 176 19.29 -25.22 30.12
CA ASP A 176 20.74 -25.25 29.82
C ASP A 176 21.21 -26.53 29.11
N LEU A 177 20.61 -27.69 29.39
CA LEU A 177 20.97 -28.96 28.73
C LEU A 177 20.28 -29.15 27.38
N VAL A 178 19.20 -28.39 27.12
CA VAL A 178 18.40 -28.47 25.91
C VAL A 178 18.82 -27.39 24.90
N GLN A 179 19.29 -26.22 25.36
CA GLN A 179 19.76 -25.13 24.50
C GLN A 179 21.00 -25.52 23.67
N THR A 180 21.95 -26.25 24.25
CA THR A 180 23.20 -26.61 23.55
C THR A 180 22.99 -27.58 22.37
N GLU A 181 21.94 -28.41 22.40
CA GLU A 181 21.59 -29.33 21.32
C GLU A 181 20.54 -28.73 20.35
N ILE A 182 19.67 -27.84 20.84
CA ILE A 182 18.58 -27.26 20.04
C ILE A 182 19.02 -25.99 19.27
N GLU A 183 19.97 -25.19 19.78
CA GLU A 183 20.49 -24.00 19.09
C GLU A 183 20.94 -24.24 17.63
N PRO A 184 21.73 -25.29 17.31
CA PRO A 184 22.10 -25.56 15.91
C PRO A 184 20.90 -25.99 15.06
N ILE A 185 19.89 -26.65 15.64
CA ILE A 185 18.67 -27.08 14.94
C ILE A 185 17.77 -25.88 14.64
N ILE A 186 17.53 -25.00 15.63
CA ILE A 186 16.77 -23.75 15.43
C ILE A 186 17.48 -22.83 14.44
N SER A 187 18.81 -22.74 14.50
CA SER A 187 19.59 -21.97 13.52
C SER A 187 19.48 -22.54 12.10
N ALA A 188 19.49 -23.87 11.96
CA ALA A 188 19.33 -24.52 10.66
C ALA A 188 17.90 -24.39 10.11
N GLU A 189 16.90 -24.48 10.98
CA GLU A 189 15.49 -24.33 10.61
C GLU A 189 15.13 -22.87 10.28
N ALA A 190 15.69 -21.90 11.01
CA ALA A 190 15.59 -20.48 10.66
C ALA A 190 16.26 -20.16 9.31
N ALA A 191 17.44 -20.75 9.05
CA ALA A 191 18.14 -20.61 7.76
C ALA A 191 17.35 -21.27 6.62
N TYR A 192 16.72 -22.42 6.87
CA TYR A 192 15.85 -23.09 5.90
C TYR A 192 14.59 -22.26 5.62
N GLU A 193 13.92 -21.73 6.65
CA GLU A 193 12.77 -20.84 6.47
C GLU A 193 13.12 -19.55 5.71
N GLU A 194 14.29 -18.97 5.98
CA GLU A 194 14.75 -17.77 5.28
C GLU A 194 15.05 -18.06 3.81
N LYS A 195 15.67 -19.20 3.52
CA LYS A 195 15.88 -19.69 2.16
C LYS A 195 14.56 -19.95 1.43
N VAL A 196 13.58 -20.59 2.07
CA VAL A 196 12.25 -20.81 1.49
C VAL A 196 11.52 -19.49 1.24
N LYS A 197 11.63 -18.51 2.16
CA LYS A 197 11.06 -17.17 1.96
C LYS A 197 11.73 -16.43 0.81
N LEU A 198 13.05 -16.56 0.64
CA LEU A 198 13.79 -16.02 -0.49
C LEU A 198 13.37 -16.68 -1.80
N GLU A 199 13.31 -18.01 -1.87
CA GLU A 199 12.84 -18.74 -3.05
C GLU A 199 11.40 -18.38 -3.42
N CYS A 200 10.50 -18.23 -2.45
CA CYS A 200 9.14 -17.76 -2.69
C CYS A 200 9.10 -16.30 -3.18
N LYS A 201 9.96 -15.44 -2.65
CA LYS A 201 10.08 -14.04 -3.08
C LYS A 201 10.63 -13.96 -4.50
N GLU A 202 11.63 -14.77 -4.82
CA GLU A 202 12.21 -14.90 -6.17
C GLU A 202 11.20 -15.44 -7.17
N LYS A 203 10.45 -16.51 -6.83
CA LYS A 203 9.34 -17.02 -7.66
C LYS A 203 8.27 -15.95 -7.90
N LYS A 204 7.93 -15.16 -6.89
CA LYS A 204 6.94 -14.08 -7.03
C LYS A 204 7.48 -12.92 -7.85
N ILE A 205 8.77 -12.58 -7.73
CA ILE A 205 9.44 -11.61 -8.59
C ILE A 205 9.48 -12.13 -10.03
N GLN A 206 9.71 -13.43 -10.23
CA GLN A 206 9.72 -14.07 -11.54
C GLN A 206 8.31 -14.09 -12.17
N GLU A 207 7.27 -14.44 -11.40
CA GLU A 207 5.88 -14.34 -11.82
C GLU A 207 5.48 -12.89 -12.15
N ILE A 208 5.92 -11.91 -11.36
CA ILE A 208 5.71 -10.48 -11.64
C ILE A 208 6.44 -10.10 -12.93
N LYS A 209 7.69 -10.52 -13.13
CA LYS A 209 8.46 -10.27 -14.37
C LYS A 209 7.82 -10.95 -15.60
N GLU A 210 7.27 -12.15 -15.45
CA GLU A 210 6.57 -12.88 -16.51
C GLU A 210 5.19 -12.26 -16.80
N LYS A 211 4.46 -11.80 -15.76
CA LYS A 211 3.18 -11.11 -15.89
C LYS A 211 3.33 -9.68 -16.43
N HIS A 212 4.45 -9.02 -16.15
CA HIS A 212 4.87 -7.73 -16.73
C HIS A 212 5.77 -7.88 -17.97
N SER A 213 5.99 -9.10 -18.49
CA SER A 213 6.73 -9.34 -19.74
C SER A 213 5.97 -8.81 -20.96
N LYS A 214 4.67 -8.53 -20.81
CA LYS A 214 3.89 -7.80 -21.80
C LYS A 214 3.73 -6.36 -21.32
N PRO A 215 4.23 -5.35 -22.07
CA PRO A 215 4.06 -3.96 -21.68
C PRO A 215 2.57 -3.67 -21.44
N PRO A 216 2.20 -2.99 -20.34
CA PRO A 216 0.81 -2.68 -20.06
C PRO A 216 0.18 -1.98 -21.28
N LEU A 217 -1.10 -2.25 -21.57
CA LEU A 217 -1.77 -1.78 -22.81
C LEU A 217 -1.56 -0.28 -23.09
N LYS A 218 -1.45 0.54 -22.04
CA LYS A 218 -1.15 1.98 -22.10
C LYS A 218 0.21 2.29 -22.75
N TYR A 219 1.24 1.49 -22.51
CA TYR A 219 2.56 1.64 -23.12
C TYR A 219 2.54 1.26 -24.61
N LEU A 220 1.85 0.16 -24.97
CA LEU A 220 1.65 -0.22 -26.37
C LEU A 220 0.86 0.85 -27.15
N LEU A 221 -0.18 1.41 -26.54
CA LEU A 221 -0.94 2.52 -27.11
C LEU A 221 -0.09 3.78 -27.29
N ALA A 222 0.78 4.11 -26.32
CA ALA A 222 1.69 5.25 -26.43
C ALA A 222 2.75 5.07 -27.52
N GLU A 223 3.31 3.87 -27.63
CA GLU A 223 4.28 3.53 -28.68
C GLU A 223 3.62 3.55 -30.06
N TYR A 224 2.41 2.98 -30.19
CA TYR A 224 1.62 3.05 -31.41
C TYR A 224 1.28 4.50 -31.80
N ALA A 225 0.86 5.33 -30.85
CA ALA A 225 0.59 6.76 -31.09
C ALA A 225 1.86 7.52 -31.52
N SER A 226 3.01 7.21 -30.94
CA SER A 226 4.31 7.76 -31.34
C SER A 226 4.67 7.39 -32.79
N LEU A 227 4.45 6.13 -33.18
CA LEU A 227 4.65 5.66 -34.55
C LEU A 227 3.72 6.35 -35.55
N LEU A 228 2.43 6.49 -35.23
CA LEU A 228 1.47 7.22 -36.07
C LEU A 228 1.88 8.69 -36.27
N THR A 229 2.36 9.33 -35.20
CA THR A 229 2.81 10.73 -35.26
C THR A 229 4.03 10.87 -36.16
N LYS A 230 5.01 9.96 -36.03
CA LYS A 230 6.20 9.93 -36.92
C LYS A 230 5.80 9.73 -38.37
N ALA A 231 4.91 8.79 -38.66
CA ALA A 231 4.44 8.54 -40.03
C ALA A 231 3.75 9.78 -40.65
N ASN A 232 2.94 10.49 -39.87
CA ASN A 232 2.26 11.70 -40.32
C ASN A 232 3.25 12.84 -40.61
N ILE A 233 4.26 13.02 -39.75
CA ILE A 233 5.34 13.99 -39.99
C ILE A 233 6.08 13.65 -41.29
N THR A 234 6.47 12.39 -41.48
CA THR A 234 7.15 11.94 -42.72
C THR A 234 6.28 12.14 -43.95
N SER A 235 4.98 11.86 -43.88
CA SER A 235 4.06 12.10 -45.00
C SER A 235 4.01 13.59 -45.37
N LYS A 236 3.92 14.47 -44.38
CA LYS A 236 3.91 15.93 -44.60
C LYS A 236 5.23 16.44 -45.17
N THR A 237 6.37 15.95 -44.69
CA THR A 237 7.68 16.35 -45.24
C THR A 237 7.87 15.83 -46.66
N MET A 238 7.37 14.63 -46.98
CA MET A 238 7.38 14.12 -48.36
C MET A 238 6.54 14.99 -49.30
N VAL A 239 5.36 15.44 -48.88
CA VAL A 239 4.52 16.36 -49.68
C VAL A 239 5.22 17.72 -49.85
N ALA A 240 5.77 18.28 -48.77
CA ALA A 240 6.50 19.56 -48.83
C ALA A 240 7.70 19.48 -49.78
N ASN A 241 8.53 18.44 -49.68
CA ASN A 241 9.67 18.23 -50.57
C ASN A 241 9.23 17.96 -52.02
N HIS A 242 8.11 17.26 -52.20
CA HIS A 242 7.56 17.02 -53.53
C HIS A 242 7.16 18.33 -54.23
N ASP A 243 6.63 19.29 -53.48
CA ASP A 243 6.25 20.62 -54.00
C ASP A 243 7.47 21.55 -54.16
N GLU A 244 8.47 21.47 -53.27
CA GLU A 244 9.69 22.29 -53.31
C GLU A 244 10.64 21.94 -54.46
N TYR A 245 10.76 20.66 -54.82
CA TYR A 245 11.71 20.18 -55.84
C TYR A 245 11.07 19.91 -57.23
N ASP A 246 9.82 20.34 -57.47
CA ASP A 246 9.06 20.11 -58.71
C ASP A 246 9.17 18.67 -59.27
N ILE A 247 9.08 17.69 -58.36
CA ILE A 247 9.32 16.28 -58.66
C ILE A 247 8.30 15.74 -59.67
N ARG A 248 7.11 16.35 -59.74
CA ARG A 248 6.02 16.03 -60.70
C ARG A 248 6.49 16.21 -62.16
N ALA A 249 7.19 17.29 -62.46
CA ALA A 249 7.68 17.58 -63.81
C ALA A 249 8.79 16.60 -64.23
N ALA A 250 9.72 16.27 -63.32
CA ALA A 250 10.78 15.30 -63.57
C ALA A 250 10.22 13.88 -63.78
N PHE A 251 9.23 13.47 -62.98
CA PHE A 251 8.54 12.19 -63.15
C PHE A 251 7.78 12.11 -64.47
N GLN A 252 7.04 13.12 -64.87
CA GLN A 252 6.24 13.07 -66.10
C GLN A 252 7.08 12.97 -67.38
N ASN A 253 8.35 13.38 -67.31
CA ASN A 253 9.23 13.45 -68.47
C ASN A 253 10.28 12.32 -68.55
N ASP A 254 10.63 11.67 -67.43
CA ASP A 254 11.62 10.57 -67.42
C ASP A 254 10.95 9.20 -67.19
N ALA A 255 11.01 8.33 -68.21
CA ALA A 255 10.41 7.00 -68.15
C ALA A 255 11.19 6.02 -67.26
N PHE A 256 12.51 6.17 -67.14
CA PHE A 256 13.35 5.31 -66.33
C PHE A 256 13.10 5.55 -64.84
N LEU A 257 13.10 6.83 -64.44
CA LEU A 257 12.78 7.24 -63.07
C LEU A 257 11.36 6.81 -62.66
N ARG A 258 10.37 7.00 -63.53
CA ARG A 258 9.00 6.51 -63.31
C ARG A 258 8.94 5.01 -63.03
N SER A 259 9.63 4.21 -63.84
CA SER A 259 9.61 2.75 -63.67
C SER A 259 10.29 2.31 -62.38
N GLY A 260 11.42 2.94 -62.02
CA GLY A 260 12.18 2.62 -60.82
C GLY A 260 11.40 2.94 -59.55
N VAL A 261 10.79 4.12 -59.49
CA VAL A 261 10.01 4.50 -58.31
C VAL A 261 8.67 3.76 -58.24
N SER A 262 8.01 3.47 -59.37
CA SER A 262 6.80 2.64 -59.36
C SER A 262 7.07 1.24 -58.78
N LYS A 263 8.22 0.64 -59.10
CA LYS A 263 8.66 -0.63 -58.48
C LYS A 263 8.91 -0.48 -56.98
N ALA A 264 9.57 0.60 -56.56
CA ALA A 264 9.81 0.87 -55.14
C ALA A 264 8.49 1.09 -54.36
N ILE A 265 7.51 1.79 -54.95
CA ILE A 265 6.17 1.97 -54.39
C ILE A 265 5.45 0.62 -54.25
N ALA A 266 5.53 -0.25 -55.25
CA ALA A 266 4.93 -1.59 -55.20
C ALA A 266 5.51 -2.42 -54.04
N VAL A 267 6.85 -2.44 -53.89
CA VAL A 267 7.52 -3.14 -52.78
C VAL A 267 7.10 -2.60 -51.41
N ASN A 268 6.97 -1.28 -51.28
CA ASN A 268 6.52 -0.66 -50.03
C ASN A 268 5.04 -0.95 -49.74
N ASN A 269 4.18 -0.97 -50.76
CA ASN A 269 2.77 -1.31 -50.59
C ASN A 269 2.59 -2.77 -50.16
N ASP A 270 3.31 -3.70 -50.79
CA ASP A 270 3.31 -5.13 -50.41
C ASP A 270 3.79 -5.30 -48.95
N PHE A 271 4.83 -4.57 -48.53
CA PHE A 271 5.30 -4.59 -47.15
C PHE A 271 4.24 -4.08 -46.16
N ILE A 272 3.57 -2.97 -46.47
CA ILE A 272 2.50 -2.40 -45.62
C ILE A 272 1.30 -3.35 -45.53
N GLU A 273 0.93 -4.00 -46.63
CA GLU A 273 -0.16 -4.97 -46.66
C GLU A 273 0.19 -6.23 -45.85
N GLY A 274 1.44 -6.69 -45.91
CA GLY A 274 1.98 -7.76 -45.05
C GLY A 274 1.95 -7.41 -43.56
N VAL A 275 2.28 -6.17 -43.19
CA VAL A 275 2.18 -5.68 -41.79
C VAL A 275 0.72 -5.65 -41.33
N LYS A 276 -0.21 -5.18 -42.17
CA LYS A 276 -1.65 -5.06 -41.81
C LYS A 276 -2.32 -6.41 -41.58
N ASN A 277 -1.98 -7.41 -42.40
CA ASN A 277 -2.60 -8.73 -42.33
C ASN A 277 -1.86 -9.69 -41.38
N GLY A 278 -0.79 -9.21 -40.74
CA GLY A 278 0.12 -10.02 -39.93
C GLY A 278 0.99 -10.89 -40.83
N PHE A 279 2.32 -10.68 -40.79
CA PHE A 279 3.24 -11.59 -41.47
C PHE A 279 3.00 -13.00 -40.90
N GLN A 280 2.48 -13.92 -41.71
CA GLN A 280 2.48 -15.33 -41.36
C GLN A 280 3.95 -15.70 -41.12
N SER A 281 4.29 -15.98 -39.86
CA SER A 281 5.61 -16.51 -39.54
C SER A 281 5.81 -17.74 -40.41
N LYS A 282 6.84 -17.74 -41.25
CA LYS A 282 7.35 -18.99 -41.79
C LYS A 282 7.73 -19.82 -40.57
N SER A 283 6.91 -20.82 -40.29
CA SER A 283 7.17 -21.82 -39.27
C SER A 283 8.37 -22.64 -39.72
N ASP A 284 9.49 -22.45 -39.04
CA ASP A 284 10.56 -23.44 -38.93
C ASP A 284 10.29 -24.33 -37.70
#